data_AF-A0A1F9CWQ8-F1
#
_entry.id   AF-A0A1F9CWQ8-F1
#
_cell.length_a   1.000
_cell.length_b   1.000
_cell.length_c   1.000
_cell.angle_alpha   90.00
_cell.angle_beta   90.00
_cell.angle_gamma   90.00
#
_symmetry.space_group_name_H-M   'P 1'
#
loop_
_entity.id
_entity.type
_entity.pdbx_description
1 polymer ?
#
loop_
_entity_poly.entity_id
_entity_poly.type
_entity_poly.pdbx_seq_one_letter_code
_entity_poly.pdbx_strand_id
1 'polypeptide(L)'
;MAVSILLVLLALSFSACGRTEEAGDTLIPNGKDVRAQDAAPSQVDALPGKASSLIRPADLVYRGAFRLPEGSGGSNWEYSGYAMTYYPGGDPKGPDDGYPGSLFAVGHDHHQLVSEIRIPVPVISASKNPDELNTASTLQGFHDITGGRFGQLEIPRAGLAYLPPQGQQKTGKLHFCWGQHFQFELAPSHGWSETDLSSPKTSGMWRLGDYTNYVTNDYLFEIPEEWAARNTPGLRLATGRFRDGTWGGLGPALLAYGPWNEGNPPPPGARLKRVTPLLLYGRNVKGAPEISVSNEMKMDGFREADEWSGGAWLTAGKKAAVILVGTKALGKTWYGFANGVVYPTSGNPDEKIPEVPRWPYDQRGWWSEGIAAQILFYDPADLAAVAKGARETWEPQPYAAMNIDEHLFDPGFNHERWKRYLLGAVGFDRARGLLYVIERRADGDKSLVHAFRIKDDAVH
;
A
#
# COMPACT_ATOMS: atom_id res chain seq x y z
N MET A 1 -25.15 35.50 -16.15
CA MET A 1 -24.82 34.53 -17.21
C MET A 1 -24.37 33.26 -16.52
N ALA A 2 -25.20 32.23 -16.56
CA ALA A 2 -24.94 30.93 -15.93
C ALA A 2 -24.05 30.10 -16.85
N VAL A 3 -22.98 29.53 -16.32
CA VAL A 3 -22.12 28.57 -17.02
C VAL A 3 -22.45 27.19 -16.44
N SER A 4 -23.01 26.35 -17.29
CA SER A 4 -23.47 25.00 -16.99
C SER A 4 -22.29 24.05 -16.75
N ILE A 5 -22.38 23.28 -15.67
CA ILE A 5 -21.52 22.14 -15.33
C ILE A 5 -22.04 20.93 -16.12
N LEU A 6 -21.19 20.33 -16.95
CA LEU A 6 -21.50 19.11 -17.69
C LEU A 6 -20.97 17.90 -16.91
N LEU A 7 -21.86 17.09 -16.35
CA LEU A 7 -21.55 15.75 -15.83
C LEU A 7 -21.33 14.80 -17.02
N VAL A 8 -20.19 14.10 -17.04
CA VAL A 8 -19.92 13.01 -17.99
C VAL A 8 -20.30 11.68 -17.33
N LEU A 9 -21.35 11.05 -17.85
CA LEU A 9 -21.70 9.64 -17.61
C LEU A 9 -20.89 8.78 -18.58
N LEU A 10 -20.02 7.90 -18.07
CA LEU A 10 -19.31 6.91 -18.89
C LEU A 10 -20.12 5.60 -18.92
N ALA A 11 -20.67 5.28 -20.08
CA ALA A 11 -21.21 3.95 -20.39
C ALA A 11 -20.13 3.15 -21.12
N LEU A 12 -19.69 2.03 -20.55
CA LEU A 12 -18.79 1.08 -21.21
C LEU A 12 -19.61 0.06 -21.99
N SER A 13 -19.49 0.08 -23.31
CA SER A 13 -19.95 -0.97 -24.20
C SER A 13 -18.77 -1.44 -25.05
N PHE A 14 -18.33 -2.69 -24.87
CA PHE A 14 -17.42 -3.36 -25.79
C PHE A 14 -18.16 -4.51 -26.48
N SER A 15 -18.27 -4.41 -27.80
CA SER A 15 -18.70 -5.49 -28.69
C SER A 15 -17.56 -6.47 -28.93
N ALA A 16 -17.85 -7.76 -28.74
CA ALA A 16 -17.00 -8.87 -29.12
C ALA A 16 -17.16 -9.23 -30.60
N CYS A 17 -16.04 -9.49 -31.27
CA CYS A 17 -15.91 -10.27 -32.51
C CYS A 17 -14.41 -10.58 -32.62
N GLY A 18 -13.86 -11.79 -32.53
CA GLY A 18 -14.35 -13.13 -32.79
C GLY A 18 -13.33 -13.78 -33.72
N ARG A 19 -12.46 -14.65 -33.19
CA ARG A 19 -11.93 -15.83 -33.91
C ARG A 19 -11.10 -16.75 -33.00
N THR A 20 -11.43 -18.01 -33.18
CA THR A 20 -11.01 -19.26 -32.55
C THR A 20 -9.56 -19.64 -32.77
N GLU A 21 -8.91 -20.21 -31.75
CA GLU A 21 -8.21 -21.50 -31.84
C GLU A 21 -7.84 -22.03 -30.43
N GLU A 22 -7.79 -23.36 -30.33
CA GLU A 22 -7.85 -24.22 -29.13
C GLU A 22 -6.65 -24.10 -28.16
N ALA A 23 -6.92 -24.28 -26.85
CA ALA A 23 -6.24 -25.29 -26.00
C ALA A 23 -6.60 -25.14 -24.51
N GLY A 24 -6.89 -26.28 -23.86
CA GLY A 24 -6.58 -26.50 -22.44
C GLY A 24 -7.75 -26.47 -21.46
N ASP A 25 -8.37 -27.63 -21.26
CA ASP A 25 -9.25 -27.94 -20.12
C ASP A 25 -8.65 -27.41 -18.80
N THR A 26 -9.40 -26.54 -18.11
CA THR A 26 -9.26 -26.36 -16.67
C THR A 26 -10.65 -26.38 -16.04
N LEU A 27 -11.02 -27.58 -15.58
CA LEU A 27 -12.22 -27.83 -14.81
C LEU A 27 -12.15 -27.08 -13.47
N ILE A 28 -13.07 -26.13 -13.26
CA ILE A 28 -13.42 -25.61 -11.94
C ILE A 28 -14.36 -26.64 -11.28
N PRO A 29 -14.03 -27.27 -10.14
CA PRO A 29 -15.00 -28.10 -9.45
C PRO A 29 -15.95 -27.23 -8.63
N ASN A 30 -17.24 -27.31 -8.97
CA ASN A 30 -18.37 -26.81 -8.21
C ASN A 30 -18.37 -27.39 -6.78
N GLY A 31 -18.16 -26.54 -5.78
CA GLY A 31 -18.32 -26.87 -4.37
C GLY A 31 -19.76 -26.69 -3.92
N LYS A 32 -20.42 -27.81 -3.57
CA LYS A 32 -21.73 -27.84 -2.90
C LYS A 32 -21.61 -27.35 -1.45
N ASP A 33 -22.71 -26.75 -0.99
CA ASP A 33 -23.01 -26.31 0.37
C ASP A 33 -22.37 -27.13 1.49
N VAL A 34 -21.56 -26.46 2.31
CA VAL A 34 -21.33 -26.87 3.70
C VAL A 34 -21.60 -25.65 4.57
N ARG A 35 -22.65 -25.74 5.40
CA ARG A 35 -22.94 -24.78 6.47
C ARG A 35 -21.71 -24.69 7.39
N ALA A 36 -21.00 -23.57 7.33
CA ALA A 36 -20.03 -23.20 8.36
C ALA A 36 -20.80 -22.59 9.54
N GLN A 37 -20.68 -23.22 10.71
CA GLN A 37 -21.11 -22.65 11.99
C GLN A 37 -20.16 -21.51 12.37
N ASP A 38 -20.75 -20.44 12.91
CA ASP A 38 -20.08 -19.24 13.40
C ASP A 38 -18.99 -19.56 14.43
N ALA A 39 -17.77 -19.10 14.16
CA ALA A 39 -16.71 -19.00 15.16
C ALA A 39 -16.16 -17.56 15.15
N ALA A 40 -16.18 -16.92 16.32
CA ALA A 40 -15.59 -15.62 16.58
C ALA A 40 -14.07 -15.64 16.28
N PRO A 41 -13.44 -14.49 15.96
CA PRO A 41 -12.02 -14.43 15.65
C PRO A 41 -11.18 -14.83 16.86
N SER A 42 -10.62 -16.04 16.82
CA SER A 42 -9.68 -16.55 17.81
C SER A 42 -8.39 -15.72 17.76
N GLN A 43 -8.01 -15.12 18.88
CA GLN A 43 -6.64 -14.65 19.08
C GLN A 43 -5.70 -15.84 18.93
N VAL A 44 -4.82 -15.83 17.94
CA VAL A 44 -3.73 -16.79 17.81
C VAL A 44 -2.70 -16.49 18.90
N ASP A 45 -2.67 -17.32 19.93
CA ASP A 45 -1.67 -17.27 20.99
C ASP A 45 -0.26 -17.56 20.43
N ALA A 46 0.71 -16.75 20.85
CA ALA A 46 2.10 -16.85 20.45
C ALA A 46 2.75 -18.15 20.93
N LEU A 47 3.40 -18.89 20.01
CA LEU A 47 4.25 -20.04 20.34
C LEU A 47 5.41 -19.61 21.27
N PRO A 48 5.74 -20.35 22.34
CA PRO A 48 6.84 -20.01 23.24
C PRO A 48 8.17 -20.52 22.66
N GLY A 49 9.19 -19.67 22.47
CA GLY A 49 10.50 -20.21 22.05
C GLY A 49 11.63 -19.29 21.54
N LYS A 50 11.78 -18.06 22.02
CA LYS A 50 13.04 -17.27 22.14
C LYS A 50 12.62 -15.88 22.62
N ALA A 51 13.41 -15.20 23.46
CA ALA A 51 13.22 -13.76 23.65
C ALA A 51 13.30 -13.11 22.26
N SER A 52 12.16 -12.80 21.66
CA SER A 52 12.07 -12.66 20.20
C SER A 52 12.65 -11.33 19.80
N SER A 53 13.62 -11.34 18.88
CA SER A 53 14.08 -10.18 18.11
C SER A 53 13.01 -9.64 17.14
N LEU A 54 11.74 -9.87 17.44
CA LEU A 54 10.58 -9.47 16.66
C LEU A 54 9.85 -8.34 17.37
N ILE A 55 9.43 -7.34 16.61
CA ILE A 55 8.53 -6.28 17.09
C ILE A 55 7.11 -6.85 17.11
N ARG A 56 6.50 -6.97 18.28
CA ARG A 56 5.14 -7.49 18.44
C ARG A 56 4.11 -6.36 18.41
N PRO A 57 2.81 -6.67 18.17
CA PRO A 57 1.73 -5.68 18.31
C PRO A 57 1.80 -4.85 19.60
N ALA A 58 2.07 -5.48 20.75
CA ALA A 58 2.15 -4.82 22.05
C ALA A 58 3.36 -3.87 22.22
N ASP A 59 4.34 -3.92 21.30
CA ASP A 59 5.44 -2.97 21.25
C ASP A 59 5.02 -1.64 20.58
N LEU A 60 3.96 -1.61 19.76
CA LEU A 60 3.45 -0.37 19.16
C LEU A 60 2.55 0.38 20.14
N VAL A 61 2.98 1.56 20.57
CA VAL A 61 2.23 2.44 21.47
C VAL A 61 1.65 3.61 20.70
N TYR A 62 0.34 3.72 20.68
CA TYR A 62 -0.35 4.86 20.07
C TYR A 62 0.03 6.19 20.74
N ARG A 63 0.33 7.20 19.92
CA ARG A 63 0.73 8.55 20.35
C ARG A 63 -0.27 9.63 19.99
N GLY A 64 -1.33 9.28 19.27
CA GLY A 64 -2.34 10.23 18.81
C GLY A 64 -2.39 10.35 17.30
N ALA A 65 -3.15 11.33 16.83
CA ALA A 65 -3.26 11.68 15.42
C ALA A 65 -3.05 13.18 15.20
N PHE A 66 -2.91 13.58 13.94
CA PHE A 66 -2.89 14.97 13.51
C PHE A 66 -3.55 15.14 12.14
N ARG A 67 -4.00 16.37 11.85
CA ARG A 67 -4.66 16.74 10.60
C ARG A 67 -3.65 17.12 9.53
N LEU A 68 -4.00 16.84 8.27
CA LEU A 68 -3.29 17.37 7.11
C LEU A 68 -3.59 18.88 6.93
N PRO A 69 -2.67 19.65 6.32
CA PRO A 69 -2.89 21.10 6.13
C PRO A 69 -3.99 21.40 5.11
N GLU A 70 -4.21 22.69 4.87
CA GLU A 70 -4.96 23.14 3.70
C GLU A 70 -4.22 22.86 2.38
N GLY A 71 -4.98 22.95 1.27
CA GLY A 71 -4.43 22.79 -0.07
C GLY A 71 -3.37 23.85 -0.43
N SER A 72 -2.52 23.51 -1.38
CA SER A 72 -1.45 24.37 -1.88
C SER A 72 -1.13 24.03 -3.34
N GLY A 73 -0.40 24.89 -4.07
CA GLY A 73 0.09 24.54 -5.42
C GLY A 73 -0.99 24.09 -6.42
N GLY A 74 -2.25 24.50 -6.24
CA GLY A 74 -3.36 24.08 -7.10
C GLY A 74 -3.96 22.69 -6.82
N SER A 75 -3.56 22.03 -5.72
CA SER A 75 -4.12 20.76 -5.27
C SER A 75 -4.45 20.78 -3.77
N ASN A 76 -4.99 19.69 -3.24
CA ASN A 76 -5.44 19.56 -1.87
C ASN A 76 -5.20 18.14 -1.31
N TRP A 77 -5.69 17.88 -0.10
CA TRP A 77 -5.56 16.62 0.63
C TRP A 77 -6.83 15.76 0.65
N GLU A 78 -7.87 16.16 -0.08
CA GLU A 78 -9.09 15.35 -0.21
C GLU A 78 -8.78 14.05 -0.94
N TYR A 79 -9.39 12.95 -0.53
CA TYR A 79 -9.18 11.61 -1.10
C TYR A 79 -7.74 11.08 -1.03
N SER A 80 -6.87 11.76 -0.26
CA SER A 80 -5.46 11.39 -0.07
C SER A 80 -5.27 10.02 0.58
N GLY A 81 -4.01 9.59 0.65
CA GLY A 81 -3.59 8.43 1.43
C GLY A 81 -2.93 7.31 0.65
N TYR A 82 -2.66 7.48 -0.64
CA TYR A 82 -2.06 6.42 -1.47
C TYR A 82 -0.55 6.25 -1.26
N ALA A 83 0.22 7.31 -1.07
CA ALA A 83 1.67 7.19 -0.89
C ALA A 83 2.22 8.22 0.11
N MET A 84 3.16 7.80 0.95
CA MET A 84 3.80 8.62 1.98
C MET A 84 5.18 8.06 2.32
N THR A 85 6.14 8.92 2.69
CA THR A 85 7.42 8.53 3.29
C THR A 85 7.88 9.55 4.31
N TYR A 86 8.59 9.09 5.34
CA TYR A 86 9.31 9.95 6.26
C TYR A 86 10.58 10.51 5.62
N TYR A 87 10.89 11.78 5.90
CA TYR A 87 12.13 12.43 5.49
C TYR A 87 12.86 13.00 6.73
N PRO A 88 14.02 12.42 7.13
CA PRO A 88 14.75 12.85 8.33
C PRO A 88 15.39 14.23 8.21
N GLY A 89 15.61 14.73 6.97
CA GLY A 89 16.17 16.06 6.73
C GLY A 89 15.14 17.18 6.69
N GLY A 90 13.85 16.85 6.81
CA GLY A 90 12.75 17.80 6.81
C GLY A 90 12.66 18.60 8.11
N ASP A 91 11.99 19.75 8.04
CA ASP A 91 11.77 20.65 9.18
C ASP A 91 13.00 20.86 10.10
N PRO A 92 14.20 21.19 9.58
CA PRO A 92 15.41 21.29 10.41
C PRO A 92 15.38 22.44 11.42
N LYS A 93 14.42 23.37 11.29
CA LYS A 93 14.18 24.48 12.21
C LYS A 93 12.92 24.25 13.07
N GLY A 94 12.42 23.02 13.07
CA GLY A 94 11.32 22.61 13.91
C GLY A 94 11.66 22.69 15.41
N PRO A 95 10.66 22.77 16.27
CA PRO A 95 10.81 22.65 17.70
C PRO A 95 11.30 21.24 18.04
N ASP A 96 11.99 21.13 19.16
CA ASP A 96 12.37 19.85 19.73
C ASP A 96 11.19 19.26 20.53
N ASP A 97 10.13 18.88 19.81
CA ASP A 97 8.87 18.37 20.37
C ASP A 97 8.77 16.84 20.33
N GLY A 98 9.84 16.17 19.89
CA GLY A 98 9.92 14.73 19.73
C GLY A 98 9.48 14.19 18.37
N TYR A 99 9.01 15.05 17.45
CA TYR A 99 8.54 14.68 16.11
C TYR A 99 9.27 15.43 14.97
N PRO A 100 10.61 15.35 14.90
CA PRO A 100 11.37 16.07 13.88
C PRO A 100 11.27 15.38 12.51
N GLY A 101 11.74 16.07 11.48
CA GLY A 101 11.62 15.61 10.11
C GLY A 101 10.30 16.05 9.49
N SER A 102 9.96 15.44 8.37
CA SER A 102 8.75 15.75 7.62
C SER A 102 8.19 14.50 6.95
N LEU A 103 7.02 14.64 6.32
CA LEU A 103 6.41 13.62 5.48
C LEU A 103 6.28 14.16 4.06
N PHE A 104 6.80 13.43 3.08
CA PHE A 104 6.36 13.58 1.70
C PHE A 104 5.15 12.68 1.49
N ALA A 105 4.07 13.22 0.93
CA ALA A 105 2.87 12.43 0.65
C ALA A 105 2.14 12.89 -0.61
N VAL A 106 1.45 11.95 -1.25
CA VAL A 106 0.52 12.22 -2.35
C VAL A 106 -0.78 12.77 -1.76
N GLY A 107 -1.21 13.92 -2.29
CA GLY A 107 -2.47 14.56 -1.94
C GLY A 107 -3.64 13.92 -2.67
N HIS A 108 -4.44 14.75 -3.33
CA HIS A 108 -5.62 14.32 -4.06
C HIS A 108 -5.32 13.22 -5.09
N ASP A 109 -6.13 12.17 -5.06
CA ASP A 109 -5.92 10.94 -5.81
C ASP A 109 -6.13 11.06 -7.32
N HIS A 110 -6.94 12.01 -7.76
CA HIS A 110 -7.00 12.38 -9.18
C HIS A 110 -5.84 13.28 -9.65
N HIS A 111 -5.23 14.08 -8.75
CA HIS A 111 -4.18 15.03 -9.15
C HIS A 111 -2.77 14.42 -9.10
N GLN A 112 -2.54 13.44 -8.23
CA GLN A 112 -1.28 12.69 -8.10
C GLN A 112 -0.04 13.57 -7.86
N LEU A 113 -0.24 14.73 -7.21
CA LEU A 113 0.84 15.63 -6.81
C LEU A 113 1.34 15.30 -5.40
N VAL A 114 2.63 15.56 -5.17
CA VAL A 114 3.30 15.33 -3.89
C VAL A 114 3.56 16.66 -3.20
N SER A 115 3.34 16.70 -1.88
CA SER A 115 3.69 17.82 -1.00
C SER A 115 4.53 17.33 0.17
N GLU A 116 5.37 18.21 0.73
CA GLU A 116 6.07 17.99 1.98
C GLU A 116 5.37 18.72 3.12
N ILE A 117 5.05 18.00 4.19
CA ILE A 117 4.42 18.55 5.38
C ILE A 117 5.26 18.32 6.61
N ARG A 118 5.24 19.30 7.50
CA ARG A 118 5.77 19.16 8.85
C ARG A 118 4.90 18.22 9.68
N ILE A 119 5.52 17.54 10.63
CA ILE A 119 4.83 16.69 11.62
C ILE A 119 4.59 17.52 12.89
N PRO A 120 3.34 17.80 13.29
CA PRO A 120 3.05 18.39 14.60
C PRO A 120 3.00 17.30 15.68
N VAL A 121 3.03 17.71 16.95
CA VAL A 121 2.77 16.79 18.07
C VAL A 121 1.40 16.12 17.89
N PRO A 122 1.33 14.79 17.75
CA PRO A 122 0.08 14.05 17.66
C PRO A 122 -0.72 14.16 18.96
N VAL A 123 -2.05 14.19 18.85
CA VAL A 123 -2.98 14.32 19.98
C VAL A 123 -3.81 13.06 20.12
N ILE A 124 -3.90 12.51 21.33
CA ILE A 124 -4.86 11.44 21.66
C ILE A 124 -6.20 12.11 21.94
N SER A 125 -7.09 12.09 20.95
CA SER A 125 -8.48 12.51 21.12
C SER A 125 -9.32 11.34 21.63
N ALA A 126 -9.84 11.47 22.85
CA ALA A 126 -10.73 10.47 23.44
C ALA A 126 -12.13 10.47 22.80
N SER A 127 -12.59 11.62 22.29
CA SER A 127 -13.90 11.80 21.65
C SER A 127 -13.91 11.42 20.18
N LYS A 128 -12.74 11.14 19.58
CA LYS A 128 -12.55 10.97 18.14
C LYS A 128 -13.03 12.19 17.34
N ASN A 129 -12.76 13.39 17.86
CA ASN A 129 -13.11 14.63 17.18
C ASN A 129 -11.87 15.21 16.46
N PRO A 130 -11.89 15.34 15.12
CA PRO A 130 -10.77 15.94 14.38
C PRO A 130 -10.43 17.37 14.84
N ASP A 131 -11.38 18.14 15.37
CA ASP A 131 -11.13 19.52 15.83
C ASP A 131 -10.25 19.61 17.09
N GLU A 132 -10.03 18.49 17.79
CA GLU A 132 -9.11 18.40 18.94
C GLU A 132 -7.65 18.21 18.51
N LEU A 133 -7.41 17.91 17.22
CA LEU A 133 -6.10 17.53 16.71
C LEU A 133 -5.28 18.75 16.27
N ASN A 134 -3.96 18.65 16.48
CA ASN A 134 -3.03 19.58 15.85
C ASN A 134 -3.05 19.42 14.33
N THR A 135 -2.81 20.50 13.61
CA THR A 135 -2.76 20.51 12.13
C THR A 135 -1.33 20.67 11.66
N ALA A 136 -0.90 19.82 10.72
CA ALA A 136 0.38 19.94 10.05
C ALA A 136 0.48 21.24 9.24
N SER A 137 1.70 21.67 8.91
CA SER A 137 1.94 22.82 8.04
C SER A 137 2.69 22.41 6.78
N THR A 138 2.35 23.01 5.65
CA THR A 138 3.05 22.78 4.37
C THR A 138 4.46 23.37 4.39
N LEU A 139 5.46 22.54 4.08
CA LEU A 139 6.86 22.95 3.88
C LEU A 139 7.17 23.18 2.41
N GLN A 140 6.72 22.25 1.55
CA GLN A 140 6.76 22.38 0.10
C GLN A 140 5.37 22.12 -0.46
N GLY A 141 4.90 23.01 -1.33
CA GLY A 141 3.57 22.87 -1.95
C GLY A 141 3.46 21.65 -2.86
N PHE A 142 2.26 21.39 -3.36
CA PHE A 142 2.04 20.28 -4.29
C PHE A 142 2.77 20.48 -5.63
N HIS A 143 3.55 19.48 -6.05
CA HIS A 143 4.24 19.42 -7.33
C HIS A 143 4.19 18.01 -7.95
N ASP A 144 4.31 17.96 -9.27
CA ASP A 144 4.48 16.72 -10.01
C ASP A 144 5.95 16.30 -10.00
N ILE A 145 6.27 15.27 -9.21
CA ILE A 145 7.63 14.71 -9.11
C ILE A 145 7.95 13.72 -10.24
N THR A 146 6.95 13.34 -11.04
CA THR A 146 7.09 12.39 -12.15
C THR A 146 7.48 13.08 -13.45
N GLY A 147 7.36 14.41 -13.50
CA GLY A 147 7.63 15.23 -14.69
C GLY A 147 6.77 14.83 -15.87
N GLY A 148 5.49 14.55 -15.64
CA GLY A 148 4.46 14.24 -16.64
C GLY A 148 4.58 12.86 -17.28
N ARG A 149 5.36 11.93 -16.72
CA ARG A 149 5.72 10.67 -17.41
C ARG A 149 4.63 9.59 -17.41
N PHE A 150 3.69 9.64 -16.48
CA PHE A 150 2.64 8.60 -16.35
C PHE A 150 1.35 8.92 -17.12
N GLY A 151 1.15 10.16 -17.58
CA GLY A 151 -0.13 10.59 -18.15
C GLY A 151 -1.29 10.42 -17.16
N GLN A 152 -2.50 10.21 -17.68
CA GLN A 152 -3.67 9.93 -16.86
C GLN A 152 -3.73 8.44 -16.51
N LEU A 153 -3.90 8.12 -15.22
CA LEU A 153 -4.04 6.76 -14.71
C LEU A 153 -5.45 6.56 -14.14
N GLU A 154 -6.06 5.41 -14.44
CA GLU A 154 -7.33 5.00 -13.85
C GLU A 154 -7.09 4.30 -12.51
N ILE A 155 -7.58 4.91 -11.42
CA ILE A 155 -7.42 4.43 -10.04
C ILE A 155 -5.92 4.16 -9.76
N PRO A 156 -5.11 5.22 -9.69
CA PRO A 156 -3.67 5.10 -9.58
C PRO A 156 -3.26 4.36 -8.30
N ARG A 157 -2.20 3.57 -8.41
CA ARG A 157 -1.52 2.87 -7.33
C ARG A 157 -0.11 3.41 -7.23
N ALA A 158 0.25 3.93 -6.06
CA ALA A 158 1.42 4.78 -5.91
C ALA A 158 2.19 4.47 -4.63
N GLY A 159 3.51 4.50 -4.67
CA GLY A 159 4.37 4.34 -3.50
C GLY A 159 5.48 5.38 -3.47
N LEU A 160 5.91 5.80 -2.28
CA LEU A 160 6.99 6.76 -2.07
C LEU A 160 7.98 6.22 -1.02
N ALA A 161 9.27 6.39 -1.27
CA ALA A 161 10.29 6.17 -0.25
C ALA A 161 11.44 7.16 -0.40
N TYR A 162 11.87 7.73 0.71
CA TYR A 162 13.12 8.46 0.77
C TYR A 162 14.28 7.49 1.05
N LEU A 163 15.40 7.69 0.35
CA LEU A 163 16.69 7.12 0.76
C LEU A 163 17.80 8.19 0.76
N PRO A 164 18.76 8.10 1.69
CA PRO A 164 20.02 8.85 1.59
C PRO A 164 20.78 8.43 0.33
N PRO A 165 21.78 9.22 -0.14
CA PRO A 165 22.48 8.94 -1.39
C PRO A 165 23.00 7.49 -1.46
N GLN A 166 22.63 6.78 -2.52
CA GLN A 166 23.09 5.42 -2.81
C GLN A 166 24.08 5.41 -3.98
N GLY A 167 25.03 4.46 -3.97
CA GLY A 167 26.01 4.31 -5.04
C GLY A 167 26.79 5.60 -5.32
N GLN A 168 26.65 6.16 -6.53
CA GLN A 168 27.34 7.39 -6.93
C GLN A 168 26.52 8.68 -6.71
N GLN A 169 25.32 8.57 -6.12
CA GLN A 169 24.45 9.73 -5.85
C GLN A 169 25.14 10.70 -4.89
N LYS A 170 24.91 12.00 -5.10
CA LYS A 170 25.46 13.07 -4.23
C LYS A 170 24.42 13.61 -3.25
N THR A 171 23.15 13.43 -3.56
CA THR A 171 22.00 13.87 -2.77
C THR A 171 21.04 12.70 -2.58
N GLY A 172 20.30 12.70 -1.47
CA GLY A 172 19.23 11.75 -1.25
C GLY A 172 18.17 11.83 -2.35
N LYS A 173 17.36 10.78 -2.46
CA LYS A 173 16.36 10.66 -3.52
C LYS A 173 15.00 10.34 -2.94
N LEU A 174 13.97 10.95 -3.51
CA LEU A 174 12.60 10.52 -3.34
C LEU A 174 12.31 9.50 -4.44
N HIS A 175 12.36 8.22 -4.09
CA HIS A 175 11.99 7.13 -4.97
C HIS A 175 10.47 7.00 -5.01
N PHE A 176 9.97 6.56 -6.16
CA PHE A 176 8.55 6.38 -6.34
C PHE A 176 8.18 5.21 -7.24
N CYS A 177 6.93 4.77 -7.12
CA CYS A 177 6.27 3.93 -8.12
C CYS A 177 4.85 4.42 -8.41
N TRP A 178 4.40 4.23 -9.65
CA TRP A 178 3.05 4.51 -10.11
C TRP A 178 2.57 3.45 -11.11
N GLY A 179 1.27 3.18 -11.10
CA GLY A 179 0.56 2.62 -12.24
C GLY A 179 -0.93 2.56 -11.93
N GLN A 180 -1.66 1.70 -12.63
CA GLN A 180 -3.12 1.76 -12.62
C GLN A 180 -3.75 0.48 -12.08
N HIS A 181 -5.03 0.57 -11.72
CA HIS A 181 -5.76 -0.57 -11.18
C HIS A 181 -5.82 -1.71 -12.19
N PHE A 182 -6.36 -1.47 -13.39
CA PHE A 182 -6.38 -2.41 -14.51
C PHE A 182 -5.23 -2.13 -15.48
N GLN A 183 -4.19 -2.97 -15.45
CA GLN A 183 -2.96 -2.75 -16.22
C GLN A 183 -2.57 -4.04 -16.93
N PHE A 184 -2.97 -4.15 -18.20
CA PHE A 184 -2.74 -5.36 -19.00
C PHE A 184 -1.35 -5.40 -19.65
N GLU A 185 -0.67 -4.26 -19.71
CA GLU A 185 0.68 -4.14 -20.22
C GLU A 185 1.69 -4.19 -19.08
N LEU A 186 2.81 -4.88 -19.29
CA LEU A 186 4.00 -4.62 -18.48
C LEU A 186 4.45 -3.20 -18.81
N ALA A 187 4.39 -2.27 -17.85
CA ALA A 187 4.80 -0.88 -18.06
C ALA A 187 5.88 -0.44 -17.06
N PRO A 188 6.77 0.48 -17.46
CA PRO A 188 7.65 1.15 -16.52
C PRO A 188 6.83 1.85 -15.43
N SER A 189 7.18 1.60 -14.17
CA SER A 189 6.43 2.11 -13.02
C SER A 189 7.28 2.81 -11.98
N HIS A 190 8.59 2.58 -11.94
CA HIS A 190 9.46 3.09 -10.87
C HIS A 190 10.33 4.23 -11.36
N GLY A 191 10.61 5.19 -10.49
CA GLY A 191 11.48 6.33 -10.77
C GLY A 191 12.07 6.93 -9.50
N TRP A 192 12.76 8.04 -9.66
CA TRP A 192 13.10 8.91 -8.53
C TRP A 192 13.10 10.38 -8.92
N SER A 193 13.03 11.24 -7.92
CA SER A 193 13.26 12.68 -8.00
C SER A 193 14.25 13.13 -6.92
N GLU A 194 14.74 14.36 -7.03
CA GLU A 194 15.30 15.10 -5.90
C GLU A 194 14.19 15.42 -4.87
N THR A 195 14.61 15.83 -3.67
CA THR A 195 13.71 16.18 -2.56
C THR A 195 13.18 17.62 -2.62
N ASP A 196 13.75 18.48 -3.48
CA ASP A 196 13.16 19.77 -3.83
C ASP A 196 12.07 19.53 -4.89
N LEU A 197 10.81 19.57 -4.45
CA LEU A 197 9.64 19.25 -5.26
C LEU A 197 9.43 20.25 -6.40
N SER A 198 9.95 21.49 -6.26
CA SER A 198 9.91 22.50 -7.31
C SER A 198 10.95 22.26 -8.41
N SER A 199 11.97 21.43 -8.13
CA SER A 199 13.03 21.05 -9.06
C SER A 199 13.29 19.54 -9.00
N PRO A 200 12.30 18.70 -9.39
CA PRO A 200 12.34 17.27 -9.09
C PRO A 200 13.44 16.51 -9.85
N LYS A 201 13.96 17.03 -10.97
CA LYS A 201 15.00 16.39 -11.81
C LYS A 201 14.73 14.87 -12.03
N THR A 202 13.49 14.57 -12.36
CA THR A 202 12.98 13.19 -12.39
C THR A 202 13.78 12.29 -13.32
N SER A 203 14.09 11.10 -12.85
CA SER A 203 14.72 10.02 -13.63
C SER A 203 13.85 8.75 -13.60
N GLY A 204 14.01 7.92 -14.63
CA GLY A 204 13.11 6.80 -14.92
C GLY A 204 12.25 7.09 -16.16
N MET A 205 11.15 6.37 -16.37
CA MET A 205 10.62 5.28 -15.56
C MET A 205 11.32 3.96 -15.87
N TRP A 206 11.41 3.05 -14.90
CA TRP A 206 12.02 1.73 -15.02
C TRP A 206 11.01 0.61 -14.78
N ARG A 207 11.31 -0.57 -15.32
CA ARG A 207 10.58 -1.82 -15.07
C ARG A 207 11.37 -2.68 -14.06
N LEU A 208 10.67 -3.42 -13.22
CA LEU A 208 11.29 -4.40 -12.33
C LEU A 208 11.29 -5.79 -12.98
N GLY A 209 12.41 -6.19 -13.58
CA GLY A 209 12.55 -7.51 -14.18
C GLY A 209 11.44 -7.80 -15.20
N ASP A 210 10.87 -9.00 -15.13
CA ASP A 210 9.66 -9.39 -15.90
C ASP A 210 8.40 -9.37 -15.01
N TYR A 211 8.42 -8.66 -13.88
CA TYR A 211 7.30 -8.63 -12.95
C TYR A 211 6.19 -7.70 -13.45
N THR A 212 4.95 -8.18 -13.32
CA THR A 212 3.76 -7.38 -13.58
C THR A 212 3.62 -6.21 -12.62
N ASN A 213 2.97 -5.14 -13.07
CA ASN A 213 2.58 -4.03 -12.21
C ASN A 213 1.67 -4.49 -11.07
N TYR A 214 0.87 -5.55 -11.26
CA TYR A 214 0.00 -6.11 -10.20
C TYR A 214 0.72 -6.58 -8.94
N VAL A 215 2.05 -6.70 -8.96
CA VAL A 215 2.85 -7.10 -7.79
C VAL A 215 3.95 -6.10 -7.44
N THR A 216 4.06 -4.95 -8.13
CA THR A 216 5.21 -4.05 -8.01
C THR A 216 4.89 -2.59 -7.70
N ASN A 217 3.63 -2.14 -7.77
CA ASN A 217 3.30 -0.71 -7.61
C ASN A 217 2.09 -0.43 -6.70
N ASP A 218 2.32 -0.28 -5.40
CA ASP A 218 1.29 0.24 -4.46
C ASP A 218 1.92 0.76 -3.18
N TYR A 219 3.06 0.18 -2.78
CA TYR A 219 3.86 0.69 -1.69
C TYR A 219 5.35 0.57 -2.02
N LEU A 220 6.13 1.42 -1.34
CA LEU A 220 7.58 1.51 -1.49
C LEU A 220 8.15 1.93 -0.13
N PHE A 221 9.18 1.24 0.36
CA PHE A 221 9.82 1.59 1.62
C PHE A 221 11.27 1.11 1.69
N GLU A 222 12.02 1.64 2.65
CA GLU A 222 13.42 1.27 2.90
C GLU A 222 13.55 -0.15 3.48
N ILE A 223 14.54 -0.90 2.97
CA ILE A 223 15.11 -2.08 3.61
C ILE A 223 16.32 -1.64 4.47
N PRO A 224 16.39 -2.04 5.76
CA PRO A 224 17.51 -1.68 6.64
C PRO A 224 18.85 -2.13 6.07
N GLU A 225 19.86 -1.26 6.17
CA GLU A 225 21.17 -1.46 5.57
C GLU A 225 21.82 -2.77 5.99
N GLU A 226 21.85 -3.05 7.30
CA GLU A 226 22.46 -4.26 7.84
C GLU A 226 21.76 -5.54 7.39
N TRP A 227 20.43 -5.48 7.17
CA TRP A 227 19.70 -6.63 6.66
C TRP A 227 19.98 -6.82 5.17
N ALA A 228 19.91 -5.74 4.38
CA ALA A 228 20.15 -5.77 2.94
C ALA A 228 21.58 -6.24 2.63
N ALA A 229 22.59 -5.76 3.35
CA ALA A 229 23.99 -6.15 3.15
C ALA A 229 24.22 -7.65 3.31
N ARG A 230 23.45 -8.33 4.16
CA ARG A 230 23.59 -9.77 4.44
C ARG A 230 22.75 -10.66 3.53
N ASN A 231 21.60 -10.18 3.06
CA ASN A 231 20.60 -11.04 2.42
C ASN A 231 20.30 -10.64 0.97
N THR A 232 20.37 -9.35 0.64
CA THR A 232 20.13 -8.79 -0.70
C THR A 232 21.11 -7.64 -1.02
N PRO A 233 22.43 -7.91 -1.14
CA PRO A 233 23.45 -6.86 -1.15
C PRO A 233 23.18 -5.75 -2.17
N GLY A 234 23.09 -4.50 -1.71
CA GLY A 234 22.83 -3.33 -2.55
C GLY A 234 21.37 -3.10 -2.95
N LEU A 235 20.42 -3.94 -2.53
CA LEU A 235 18.98 -3.75 -2.73
C LEU A 235 18.38 -3.14 -1.45
N ARG A 236 18.19 -1.82 -1.45
CA ARG A 236 17.73 -1.05 -0.27
C ARG A 236 16.28 -0.59 -0.35
N LEU A 237 15.59 -0.85 -1.45
CA LEU A 237 14.16 -0.53 -1.61
C LEU A 237 13.36 -1.82 -1.64
N ALA A 238 12.26 -1.84 -0.89
CA ALA A 238 11.22 -2.84 -1.00
C ALA A 238 9.99 -2.22 -1.63
N THR A 239 9.40 -2.88 -2.61
CA THR A 239 8.17 -2.43 -3.27
C THR A 239 7.25 -3.61 -3.52
N GLY A 240 5.97 -3.35 -3.63
CA GLY A 240 5.00 -4.39 -3.87
C GLY A 240 3.62 -3.83 -4.09
N ARG A 241 2.66 -4.76 -4.19
CA ARG A 241 1.24 -4.45 -4.32
C ARG A 241 0.42 -5.59 -3.72
N PHE A 242 -0.70 -5.22 -3.11
CA PHE A 242 -1.82 -6.13 -2.93
C PHE A 242 -2.90 -5.74 -3.95
N ARG A 243 -3.48 -6.73 -4.64
CA ARG A 243 -4.61 -6.52 -5.55
C ARG A 243 -5.76 -7.39 -5.08
N ASP A 244 -6.92 -6.78 -4.90
CA ASP A 244 -8.18 -7.46 -4.59
C ASP A 244 -8.54 -8.50 -5.67
N GLY A 245 -9.25 -9.54 -5.25
CA GLY A 245 -9.42 -10.75 -6.05
C GLY A 245 -8.15 -11.59 -6.06
N THR A 246 -7.81 -12.19 -7.22
CA THR A 246 -6.74 -13.19 -7.31
C THR A 246 -5.65 -12.83 -8.33
N TRP A 247 -5.82 -11.73 -9.07
CA TRP A 247 -4.98 -11.37 -10.21
C TRP A 247 -3.54 -10.96 -9.83
N GLY A 248 -3.35 -10.42 -8.62
CA GLY A 248 -2.04 -10.05 -8.08
C GLY A 248 -1.47 -11.06 -7.09
N GLY A 249 -2.15 -12.19 -6.88
CA GLY A 249 -1.79 -13.19 -5.88
C GLY A 249 -2.85 -13.37 -4.79
N LEU A 250 -2.61 -14.34 -3.92
CA LEU A 250 -3.45 -14.69 -2.78
C LEU A 250 -2.91 -14.10 -1.47
N GLY A 251 -2.42 -12.86 -1.55
CA GLY A 251 -1.73 -12.15 -0.48
C GLY A 251 -0.87 -11.01 -1.05
N PRO A 252 -0.24 -10.19 -0.19
CA PRO A 252 0.57 -9.06 -0.62
C PRO A 252 1.91 -9.51 -1.22
N ALA A 253 2.45 -8.73 -2.17
CA ALA A 253 3.77 -8.97 -2.74
C ALA A 253 4.85 -8.06 -2.12
N LEU A 254 6.10 -8.48 -2.14
CA LEU A 254 7.25 -7.67 -1.76
C LEU A 254 8.49 -8.08 -2.55
N LEU A 255 9.12 -7.11 -3.22
CA LEU A 255 10.32 -7.29 -4.01
C LEU A 255 11.38 -6.28 -3.58
N ALA A 256 12.60 -6.77 -3.36
CA ALA A 256 13.77 -5.95 -3.11
C ALA A 256 14.45 -5.54 -4.42
N TYR A 257 14.81 -4.26 -4.54
CA TYR A 257 15.55 -3.74 -5.68
C TYR A 257 16.44 -2.55 -5.29
N GLY A 258 17.29 -2.12 -6.21
CA GLY A 258 18.18 -0.98 -6.03
C GLY A 258 18.58 -0.40 -7.39
N PRO A 259 17.88 0.64 -7.90
CA PRO A 259 18.07 1.10 -9.28
C PRO A 259 19.49 1.64 -9.53
N TRP A 260 20.15 2.23 -8.54
CA TRP A 260 21.54 2.73 -8.67
C TRP A 260 22.58 1.65 -9.02
N ASN A 261 22.23 0.36 -8.89
CA ASN A 261 23.11 -0.74 -9.26
C ASN A 261 23.20 -0.97 -10.77
N GLU A 262 22.32 -0.37 -11.56
CA GLU A 262 22.22 -0.56 -13.02
C GLU A 262 22.35 0.77 -13.77
N GLY A 263 23.06 1.72 -13.16
CA GLY A 263 23.27 3.08 -13.63
C GLY A 263 22.82 4.11 -12.59
N ASN A 264 23.33 5.33 -12.66
CA ASN A 264 22.95 6.39 -11.74
C ASN A 264 22.68 7.72 -12.48
N PRO A 265 21.51 7.86 -13.14
CA PRO A 265 20.38 6.91 -13.18
C PRO A 265 20.57 5.74 -14.16
N PRO A 266 19.82 4.63 -14.02
CA PRO A 266 19.64 3.68 -15.11
C PRO A 266 19.04 4.37 -16.34
N PRO A 267 19.31 3.88 -17.56
CA PRO A 267 18.74 4.45 -18.78
C PRO A 267 17.20 4.58 -18.72
N PRO A 268 16.60 5.59 -19.35
CA PRO A 268 15.14 5.69 -19.44
C PRO A 268 14.52 4.41 -20.01
N GLY A 269 13.44 3.93 -19.41
CA GLY A 269 12.79 2.68 -19.82
C GLY A 269 13.54 1.41 -19.46
N ALA A 270 14.67 1.49 -18.73
CA ALA A 270 15.46 0.33 -18.38
C ALA A 270 14.64 -0.73 -17.65
N ARG A 271 14.93 -1.98 -17.99
CA ARG A 271 14.46 -3.16 -17.28
C ARG A 271 15.53 -3.54 -16.25
N LEU A 272 15.26 -3.26 -14.99
CA LEU A 272 16.16 -3.59 -13.89
C LEU A 272 16.22 -5.11 -13.73
N LYS A 273 17.42 -5.68 -13.83
CA LYS A 273 17.68 -7.12 -13.73
C LYS A 273 17.85 -7.57 -12.27
N ARG A 274 18.33 -6.68 -11.39
CA ARG A 274 18.59 -7.00 -9.98
C ARG A 274 17.35 -6.75 -9.11
N VAL A 275 16.41 -7.68 -9.20
CA VAL A 275 15.16 -7.69 -8.43
C VAL A 275 15.03 -9.04 -7.73
N THR A 276 14.84 -9.03 -6.42
CA THR A 276 14.70 -10.25 -5.60
C THR A 276 13.30 -10.28 -4.98
N PRO A 277 12.43 -11.24 -5.32
CA PRO A 277 11.17 -11.41 -4.62
C PRO A 277 11.45 -11.88 -3.19
N LEU A 278 10.82 -11.24 -2.22
CA LEU A 278 10.88 -11.59 -0.79
C LEU A 278 9.57 -12.19 -0.31
N LEU A 279 8.45 -11.74 -0.88
CA LEU A 279 7.10 -12.21 -0.60
C LEU A 279 6.31 -12.20 -1.92
N LEU A 280 5.70 -13.32 -2.30
CA LEU A 280 4.82 -13.41 -3.46
C LEU A 280 3.94 -14.64 -3.31
N TYR A 281 2.65 -14.42 -3.00
CA TYR A 281 1.61 -15.43 -2.85
C TYR A 281 1.05 -15.87 -4.21
N GLY A 282 1.94 -16.44 -5.03
CA GLY A 282 1.69 -16.84 -6.40
C GLY A 282 3.01 -16.98 -7.16
N ARG A 283 2.94 -17.13 -8.48
CA ARG A 283 4.11 -17.19 -9.37
C ARG A 283 3.96 -16.25 -10.55
N ASN A 284 4.96 -15.40 -10.75
CA ASN A 284 4.99 -14.49 -11.89
C ASN A 284 4.97 -15.28 -13.21
N VAL A 285 3.99 -15.00 -14.07
CA VAL A 285 3.90 -15.58 -15.40
C VAL A 285 4.44 -14.57 -16.40
N LYS A 286 5.55 -14.93 -17.06
CA LYS A 286 6.24 -14.01 -17.97
C LYS A 286 5.31 -13.55 -19.10
N GLY A 287 5.17 -12.24 -19.24
CA GLY A 287 4.35 -11.62 -20.29
C GLY A 287 2.85 -11.57 -19.98
N ALA A 288 2.41 -12.16 -18.87
CA ALA A 288 1.03 -12.03 -18.40
C ALA A 288 0.91 -10.87 -17.38
N PRO A 289 -0.21 -10.14 -17.39
CA PRO A 289 -0.49 -9.14 -16.36
C PRO A 289 -0.85 -9.80 -15.03
N GLU A 290 -1.46 -10.98 -15.06
CA GLU A 290 -1.82 -11.76 -13.87
C GLU A 290 -0.71 -12.72 -13.47
N ILE A 291 -0.66 -13.07 -12.19
CA ILE A 291 0.21 -14.14 -11.69
C ILE A 291 -0.57 -15.44 -11.52
N SER A 292 0.11 -16.58 -11.63
CA SER A 292 -0.55 -17.88 -11.37
C SER A 292 -0.63 -18.13 -9.87
N VAL A 293 -1.75 -18.70 -9.44
CA VAL A 293 -2.05 -18.94 -8.03
C VAL A 293 -2.58 -20.34 -7.82
N SER A 294 -2.35 -20.88 -6.62
CA SER A 294 -2.95 -22.13 -6.15
C SER A 294 -3.21 -22.02 -4.64
N ASN A 295 -4.06 -22.89 -4.08
CA ASN A 295 -4.44 -22.79 -2.67
C ASN A 295 -3.25 -22.96 -1.71
N GLU A 296 -2.20 -23.67 -2.11
CA GLU A 296 -0.98 -23.86 -1.32
C GLU A 296 -0.13 -22.58 -1.23
N MET A 297 -0.36 -21.61 -2.11
CA MET A 297 0.34 -20.32 -2.15
C MET A 297 -0.44 -19.21 -1.45
N LYS A 298 -1.48 -19.54 -0.67
CA LYS A 298 -2.38 -18.56 -0.06
C LYS A 298 -1.83 -18.07 1.27
N MET A 299 -1.94 -16.76 1.50
CA MET A 299 -1.70 -16.18 2.82
C MET A 299 -2.78 -16.65 3.81
N ASP A 300 -2.38 -17.01 5.02
CA ASP A 300 -3.32 -17.37 6.08
C ASP A 300 -4.25 -16.19 6.38
N GLY A 301 -5.57 -16.45 6.37
CA GLY A 301 -6.58 -15.42 6.57
C GLY A 301 -6.85 -14.49 5.38
N PHE A 302 -6.23 -14.75 4.22
CA PHE A 302 -6.50 -14.04 2.96
C PHE A 302 -8.00 -14.00 2.64
N ARG A 303 -8.46 -12.82 2.21
CA ARG A 303 -9.78 -12.62 1.63
C ARG A 303 -9.65 -11.78 0.36
N GLU A 304 -10.51 -12.04 -0.62
CA GLU A 304 -10.49 -11.38 -1.93
C GLU A 304 -10.73 -9.87 -1.82
N ALA A 305 -11.46 -9.44 -0.80
CA ALA A 305 -11.77 -8.03 -0.55
C ALA A 305 -10.80 -7.34 0.44
N ASP A 306 -9.70 -8.01 0.82
CA ASP A 306 -8.64 -7.35 1.60
C ASP A 306 -8.04 -6.18 0.81
N GLU A 307 -7.34 -5.30 1.51
CA GLU A 307 -6.53 -4.25 0.92
C GLU A 307 -5.32 -4.00 1.80
N TRP A 308 -4.13 -3.94 1.21
CA TRP A 308 -2.89 -3.56 1.91
C TRP A 308 -2.16 -2.50 1.09
N SER A 309 -2.30 -1.23 1.50
CA SER A 309 -1.77 -0.05 0.80
C SER A 309 -0.53 0.57 1.46
N GLY A 310 -0.19 0.15 2.67
CA GLY A 310 0.96 0.66 3.42
C GLY A 310 1.96 -0.44 3.75
N GLY A 311 3.23 -0.08 3.87
CA GLY A 311 4.25 -1.01 4.36
C GLY A 311 5.47 -0.30 4.90
N ALA A 312 6.15 -0.93 5.85
CA ALA A 312 7.40 -0.44 6.40
C ALA A 312 8.24 -1.58 6.96
N TRP A 313 9.56 -1.41 6.92
CA TRP A 313 10.47 -2.28 7.66
C TRP A 313 10.82 -1.62 8.99
N LEU A 314 10.18 -2.09 10.07
CA LEU A 314 10.38 -1.59 11.41
C LEU A 314 11.67 -2.14 12.01
N THR A 315 12.41 -1.28 12.73
CA THR A 315 13.55 -1.67 13.55
C THR A 315 13.57 -0.84 14.83
N ALA A 316 13.84 -1.47 15.97
CA ALA A 316 14.05 -0.80 17.26
C ALA A 316 15.06 -1.63 18.07
N GLY A 317 16.25 -1.08 18.30
CA GLY A 317 17.36 -1.83 18.87
C GLY A 317 17.64 -3.12 18.09
N LYS A 318 17.47 -4.28 18.74
CA LYS A 318 17.63 -5.61 18.11
C LYS A 318 16.34 -6.21 17.56
N LYS A 319 15.19 -5.55 17.76
CA LYS A 319 13.89 -6.02 17.28
C LYS A 319 13.64 -5.51 15.85
N ALA A 320 13.03 -6.33 15.02
CA ALA A 320 12.60 -5.94 13.68
C ALA A 320 11.29 -6.63 13.26
N ALA A 321 10.58 -6.01 12.33
CA ALA A 321 9.42 -6.60 11.65
C ALA A 321 9.27 -5.96 10.27
N VAL A 322 8.79 -6.70 9.28
CA VAL A 322 8.19 -6.08 8.09
C VAL A 322 6.69 -6.00 8.35
N ILE A 323 6.12 -4.80 8.27
CA ILE A 323 4.69 -4.62 8.41
C ILE A 323 4.05 -4.28 7.09
N LEU A 324 2.82 -4.76 6.90
CA LEU A 324 1.89 -4.23 5.91
C LEU A 324 0.64 -3.75 6.60
N VAL A 325 0.10 -2.63 6.13
CA VAL A 325 -0.97 -1.88 6.77
C VAL A 325 -2.10 -1.69 5.77
N GLY A 326 -3.33 -1.89 6.22
CA GLY A 326 -4.46 -1.86 5.30
C GLY A 326 -5.82 -2.17 5.92
N THR A 327 -6.76 -2.46 5.03
CA THR A 327 -8.15 -2.75 5.34
C THR A 327 -8.41 -4.25 5.20
N LYS A 328 -8.63 -4.92 6.33
CA LYS A 328 -8.98 -6.34 6.36
C LYS A 328 -10.46 -6.54 6.10
N ALA A 329 -10.82 -7.38 5.15
CA ALA A 329 -12.18 -7.86 4.97
C ALA A 329 -12.56 -8.90 6.04
N LEU A 330 -13.77 -8.76 6.57
CA LEU A 330 -14.38 -9.59 7.60
C LEU A 330 -15.62 -10.31 7.06
N GLY A 331 -15.90 -11.48 7.62
CA GLY A 331 -17.04 -12.29 7.22
C GLY A 331 -16.91 -12.84 5.79
N LYS A 332 -18.04 -12.96 5.11
CA LYS A 332 -18.10 -13.40 3.71
C LYS A 332 -17.62 -12.31 2.77
N THR A 333 -16.97 -12.73 1.69
CA THR A 333 -16.55 -11.88 0.58
C THR A 333 -17.34 -12.21 -0.69
N TRP A 334 -17.54 -11.22 -1.55
CA TRP A 334 -18.15 -11.41 -2.87
C TRP A 334 -17.62 -10.38 -3.86
N TYR A 335 -17.62 -10.75 -5.15
CA TYR A 335 -17.52 -9.79 -6.23
C TYR A 335 -18.93 -9.34 -6.60
N GLY A 336 -19.19 -8.03 -6.58
CA GLY A 336 -20.51 -7.49 -6.85
C GLY A 336 -20.69 -6.07 -6.33
N PHE A 337 -21.86 -5.79 -5.79
CA PHE A 337 -22.25 -4.47 -5.30
C PHE A 337 -22.25 -4.39 -3.78
N ALA A 338 -22.17 -3.16 -3.27
CA ALA A 338 -21.99 -2.87 -1.85
C ALA A 338 -23.13 -3.38 -0.93
N ASN A 339 -24.31 -3.64 -1.50
CA ASN A 339 -25.47 -4.16 -0.77
C ASN A 339 -25.55 -5.71 -0.73
N GLY A 340 -24.51 -6.41 -1.18
CA GLY A 340 -24.50 -7.89 -1.17
C GLY A 340 -24.97 -8.56 -2.46
N VAL A 341 -25.38 -7.79 -3.49
CA VAL A 341 -25.72 -8.36 -4.79
C VAL A 341 -24.45 -8.87 -5.46
N VAL A 342 -24.39 -10.18 -5.73
CA VAL A 342 -23.25 -10.84 -6.38
C VAL A 342 -23.30 -10.62 -7.88
N TYR A 343 -22.16 -10.24 -8.46
CA TYR A 343 -21.99 -10.09 -9.90
C TYR A 343 -21.27 -11.34 -10.47
N PRO A 344 -21.80 -11.97 -11.53
CA PRO A 344 -21.21 -13.17 -12.11
C PRO A 344 -19.80 -12.91 -12.67
N THR A 345 -18.86 -13.81 -12.36
CA THR A 345 -17.44 -13.71 -12.80
C THR A 345 -16.99 -14.90 -13.64
N SER A 346 -17.87 -15.87 -13.95
CA SER A 346 -17.45 -17.07 -14.68
C SER A 346 -17.16 -16.82 -16.16
N GLY A 347 -17.65 -15.70 -16.70
CA GLY A 347 -17.60 -15.40 -18.13
C GLY A 347 -18.63 -16.17 -18.96
N ASN A 348 -19.49 -16.98 -18.32
CA ASN A 348 -20.58 -17.66 -19.01
C ASN A 348 -21.59 -16.63 -19.56
N PRO A 349 -21.84 -16.59 -20.88
CA PRO A 349 -22.76 -15.63 -21.49
C PRO A 349 -24.22 -15.81 -21.03
N ASP A 350 -24.58 -16.98 -20.51
CA ASP A 350 -25.93 -17.28 -20.04
C ASP A 350 -26.16 -16.85 -18.57
N GLU A 351 -25.12 -16.36 -17.87
CA GLU A 351 -25.29 -15.83 -16.53
C GLU A 351 -26.10 -14.55 -16.54
N LYS A 352 -27.19 -14.53 -15.77
CA LYS A 352 -28.02 -13.34 -15.62
C LYS A 352 -27.23 -12.24 -14.92
N ILE A 353 -26.96 -11.16 -15.64
CA ILE A 353 -26.39 -9.94 -15.07
C ILE A 353 -27.43 -9.31 -14.13
N PRO A 354 -27.10 -9.08 -12.85
CA PRO A 354 -28.02 -8.42 -11.93
C PRO A 354 -28.22 -6.95 -12.32
N GLU A 355 -29.36 -6.38 -11.94
CA GLU A 355 -29.57 -4.93 -12.04
C GLU A 355 -28.59 -4.20 -11.13
N VAL A 356 -28.05 -3.08 -11.61
CA VAL A 356 -27.21 -2.18 -10.81
C VAL A 356 -28.07 -1.61 -9.68
N PRO A 357 -27.71 -1.81 -8.40
CA PRO A 357 -28.43 -1.21 -7.28
C PRO A 357 -28.46 0.32 -7.39
N ARG A 358 -29.40 0.96 -6.72
CA ARG A 358 -29.41 2.42 -6.62
C ARG A 358 -28.26 2.88 -5.72
N TRP A 359 -27.80 4.11 -5.97
CA TRP A 359 -26.94 4.84 -5.03
C TRP A 359 -27.52 4.78 -3.60
N PRO A 360 -26.69 4.57 -2.56
CA PRO A 360 -25.22 4.58 -2.57
C PRO A 360 -24.53 3.21 -2.81
N TYR A 361 -25.25 2.20 -3.29
CA TYR A 361 -24.74 0.82 -3.40
C TYR A 361 -24.32 0.40 -4.82
N ASP A 362 -24.26 1.34 -5.75
CA ASP A 362 -24.03 1.14 -7.18
C ASP A 362 -22.57 0.82 -7.55
N GLN A 363 -21.65 0.88 -6.58
CA GLN A 363 -20.24 0.54 -6.80
C GLN A 363 -20.00 -0.97 -6.94
N ARG A 364 -19.46 -1.36 -8.10
CA ARG A 364 -19.04 -2.74 -8.38
C ARG A 364 -17.57 -2.98 -8.01
N GLY A 365 -17.31 -4.09 -7.33
CA GLY A 365 -15.96 -4.56 -7.00
C GLY A 365 -16.00 -5.72 -6.01
N TRP A 366 -14.87 -6.01 -5.38
CA TRP A 366 -14.86 -6.93 -4.24
C TRP A 366 -15.44 -6.25 -3.00
N TRP A 367 -16.28 -6.95 -2.24
CA TRP A 367 -16.93 -6.47 -1.03
C TRP A 367 -16.89 -7.55 0.06
N SER A 368 -17.19 -7.14 1.28
CA SER A 368 -17.23 -7.99 2.47
C SER A 368 -18.33 -7.54 3.44
N GLU A 369 -18.73 -8.41 4.37
CA GLU A 369 -19.75 -8.11 5.38
C GLU A 369 -19.30 -7.00 6.36
N GLY A 370 -18.00 -6.87 6.57
CA GLY A 370 -17.42 -5.82 7.38
C GLY A 370 -15.94 -5.62 7.07
N ILE A 371 -15.37 -4.52 7.57
CA ILE A 371 -13.96 -4.20 7.42
C ILE A 371 -13.34 -3.78 8.74
N ALA A 372 -12.04 -4.04 8.91
CA ALA A 372 -11.24 -3.62 10.05
C ALA A 372 -9.90 -3.04 9.60
N ALA A 373 -9.40 -2.05 10.33
CA ALA A 373 -8.07 -1.49 10.13
C ALA A 373 -7.03 -2.41 10.79
N GLN A 374 -6.06 -2.90 10.00
CA GLN A 374 -5.13 -3.92 10.49
C GLN A 374 -3.68 -3.65 10.06
N ILE A 375 -2.76 -4.06 10.93
CA ILE A 375 -1.31 -4.16 10.66
C ILE A 375 -0.92 -5.65 10.71
N LEU A 376 -0.38 -6.17 9.62
CA LEU A 376 0.24 -7.50 9.54
C LEU A 376 1.73 -7.41 9.88
N PHE A 377 2.28 -8.44 10.54
CA PHE A 377 3.68 -8.50 10.92
C PHE A 377 4.35 -9.75 10.35
N TYR A 378 5.40 -9.55 9.55
CA TYR A 378 6.21 -10.59 8.93
C TYR A 378 7.61 -10.64 9.54
N ASP A 379 8.17 -11.85 9.64
CA ASP A 379 9.51 -12.08 10.18
C ASP A 379 10.59 -11.75 9.11
N PRO A 380 11.48 -10.77 9.37
CA PRO A 380 12.64 -10.50 8.52
C PRO A 380 13.54 -11.72 8.23
N ALA A 381 13.57 -12.72 9.10
CA ALA A 381 14.33 -13.95 8.91
C ALA A 381 13.71 -14.87 7.85
N ASP A 382 12.37 -14.91 7.75
CA ASP A 382 11.68 -15.68 6.71
C ASP A 382 11.93 -15.07 5.34
N LEU A 383 11.87 -13.74 5.22
CA LEU A 383 12.23 -13.03 3.99
C LEU A 383 13.71 -13.25 3.62
N ALA A 384 14.59 -13.41 4.62
CA ALA A 384 16.00 -13.70 4.38
C ALA A 384 16.21 -15.13 3.88
N ALA A 385 15.38 -16.09 4.33
CA ALA A 385 15.38 -17.45 3.82
C ALA A 385 14.91 -17.48 2.35
N VAL A 386 13.87 -16.72 2.00
CA VAL A 386 13.42 -16.55 0.61
C VAL A 386 14.53 -15.96 -0.27
N ALA A 387 15.17 -14.87 0.18
CA ALA A 387 16.27 -14.24 -0.56
C ALA A 387 17.45 -15.20 -0.84
N LYS A 388 17.64 -16.22 0.02
CA LYS A 388 18.69 -17.24 -0.10
C LYS A 388 18.22 -18.50 -0.85
N GLY A 389 16.97 -18.57 -1.29
CA GLY A 389 16.38 -19.75 -1.92
C GLY A 389 16.16 -20.92 -0.96
N ALA A 390 16.13 -20.67 0.35
CA ALA A 390 15.86 -21.68 1.38
C ALA A 390 14.36 -21.82 1.70
N ARG A 391 13.53 -20.91 1.20
CA ARG A 391 12.07 -20.91 1.27
C ARG A 391 11.46 -20.38 -0.02
N GLU A 392 10.27 -20.84 -0.36
CA GLU A 392 9.49 -20.31 -1.48
C GLU A 392 8.89 -18.94 -1.13
N THR A 393 8.57 -18.13 -2.14
CA THR A 393 8.13 -16.75 -1.93
C THR A 393 6.76 -16.63 -1.24
N TRP A 394 5.94 -17.68 -1.25
CA TRP A 394 4.62 -17.74 -0.62
C TRP A 394 4.64 -18.41 0.77
N GLU A 395 5.78 -18.94 1.21
CA GLU A 395 5.91 -19.61 2.52
C GLU A 395 5.95 -18.67 3.72
N PRO A 396 6.54 -17.45 3.67
CA PRO A 396 6.42 -16.52 4.78
C PRO A 396 4.95 -16.21 5.06
N GLN A 397 4.54 -16.30 6.31
CA GLN A 397 3.20 -15.96 6.78
C GLN A 397 3.32 -14.83 7.82
N PRO A 398 2.28 -13.99 7.99
CA PRO A 398 2.27 -13.04 9.09
C PRO A 398 2.29 -13.81 10.42
N TYR A 399 3.24 -13.51 11.29
CA TYR A 399 3.31 -14.13 12.63
C TYR A 399 2.38 -13.46 13.65
N ALA A 400 1.90 -12.26 13.34
CA ALA A 400 0.94 -11.52 14.15
C ALA A 400 0.13 -10.55 13.28
N ALA A 401 -1.03 -10.17 13.79
CA ALA A 401 -1.84 -9.09 13.26
C ALA A 401 -2.34 -8.20 14.40
N MET A 402 -2.45 -6.90 14.16
CA MET A 402 -2.96 -5.91 15.12
C MET A 402 -4.15 -5.19 14.51
N ASN A 403 -5.33 -5.31 15.12
CA ASN A 403 -6.46 -4.43 14.81
C ASN A 403 -6.21 -3.06 15.47
N ILE A 404 -6.43 -1.97 14.73
CA ILE A 404 -6.25 -0.59 15.20
C ILE A 404 -7.52 0.27 15.09
N ASP A 405 -8.70 -0.35 14.93
CA ASP A 405 -10.00 0.33 14.84
C ASP A 405 -10.27 1.22 16.05
N GLU A 406 -9.83 0.81 17.25
CA GLU A 406 -9.97 1.62 18.48
C GLU A 406 -9.27 2.98 18.39
N HIS A 407 -8.31 3.13 17.47
CA HIS A 407 -7.58 4.37 17.25
C HIS A 407 -8.18 5.25 16.16
N LEU A 408 -9.01 4.69 15.27
CA LEU A 408 -9.59 5.41 14.14
C LEU A 408 -10.66 6.42 14.55
N PHE A 409 -10.86 7.43 13.70
CA PHE A 409 -11.86 8.49 13.86
C PHE A 409 -13.14 8.18 13.09
N ASP A 410 -13.04 7.45 11.97
CA ASP A 410 -14.17 7.11 11.10
C ASP A 410 -14.04 5.64 10.61
N PRO A 411 -14.10 4.64 11.50
CA PRO A 411 -13.97 3.24 11.10
C PRO A 411 -15.19 2.73 10.31
N GLY A 412 -15.01 1.62 9.59
CA GLY A 412 -16.09 0.95 8.85
C GLY A 412 -16.41 1.54 7.46
N PHE A 413 -17.45 0.98 6.84
CA PHE A 413 -17.93 1.47 5.54
C PHE A 413 -18.69 2.78 5.69
N ASN A 414 -18.54 3.66 4.70
CA ASN A 414 -19.48 4.75 4.45
C ASN A 414 -19.85 4.77 2.97
N HIS A 415 -21.01 4.20 2.63
CA HIS A 415 -21.41 4.03 1.23
C HIS A 415 -21.72 5.36 0.54
N GLU A 416 -22.35 6.32 1.22
CA GLU A 416 -22.69 7.63 0.63
C GLU A 416 -21.44 8.41 0.25
N ARG A 417 -20.41 8.31 1.08
CA ARG A 417 -19.11 8.91 0.81
C ARG A 417 -18.28 8.06 -0.14
N TRP A 418 -18.59 6.78 -0.39
CA TRP A 418 -17.73 5.81 -1.08
C TRP A 418 -16.45 5.44 -0.31
N LYS A 419 -16.53 5.42 1.03
CA LYS A 419 -15.44 4.95 1.88
C LYS A 419 -15.55 3.43 2.05
N ARG A 420 -14.60 2.71 1.44
CA ARG A 420 -14.44 1.26 1.56
C ARG A 420 -13.05 0.81 1.98
N TYR A 421 -12.13 1.75 2.14
CA TYR A 421 -10.77 1.53 2.63
C TYR A 421 -10.52 2.46 3.81
N LEU A 422 -9.98 1.91 4.89
CA LEU A 422 -9.75 2.61 6.16
C LEU A 422 -8.35 3.20 6.22
N LEU A 423 -7.34 2.40 5.89
CA LEU A 423 -5.95 2.78 5.99
C LEU A 423 -5.34 3.08 4.62
N GLY A 424 -4.21 3.78 4.66
CA GLY A 424 -3.40 4.10 3.49
C GLY A 424 -1.91 3.94 3.77
N ALA A 425 -1.12 4.78 3.11
CA ALA A 425 0.33 4.76 3.17
C ALA A 425 0.92 5.00 4.56
N VAL A 426 2.19 4.60 4.69
CA VAL A 426 2.93 4.54 5.94
C VAL A 426 4.29 5.22 5.80
N GLY A 427 4.73 5.94 6.83
CA GLY A 427 6.07 6.50 6.95
C GLY A 427 6.71 6.03 8.26
N PHE A 428 8.03 5.82 8.27
CA PHE A 428 8.73 5.34 9.47
C PHE A 428 9.98 6.18 9.77
N ASP A 429 9.99 6.86 10.93
CA ASP A 429 11.22 7.41 11.51
C ASP A 429 11.94 6.30 12.26
N ARG A 430 12.90 5.69 11.57
CA ARG A 430 13.75 4.63 12.11
C ARG A 430 14.57 5.07 13.32
N ALA A 431 15.00 6.33 13.37
CA ALA A 431 15.88 6.81 14.44
C ALA A 431 15.14 6.94 15.77
N ARG A 432 13.83 7.18 15.75
CA ARG A 432 12.99 7.35 16.97
C ARG A 432 11.98 6.24 17.19
N GLY A 433 11.86 5.32 16.23
CA GLY A 433 10.88 4.24 16.23
C GLY A 433 9.45 4.77 16.09
N LEU A 434 9.25 5.85 15.33
CA LEU A 434 7.92 6.44 15.10
C LEU A 434 7.35 5.95 13.77
N LEU A 435 6.14 5.38 13.84
CA LEU A 435 5.37 4.90 12.71
C LEU A 435 4.20 5.85 12.47
N TYR A 436 4.11 6.38 11.26
CA TYR A 436 3.01 7.24 10.80
C TYR A 436 2.13 6.45 9.85
N VAL A 437 0.82 6.40 10.14
CA VAL A 437 -0.17 5.63 9.36
C VAL A 437 -1.29 6.55 8.94
N ILE A 438 -1.63 6.56 7.65
CA ILE A 438 -2.77 7.33 7.16
C ILE A 438 -4.08 6.60 7.46
N GLU A 439 -5.03 7.28 8.10
CA GLU A 439 -6.46 6.94 8.08
C GLU A 439 -7.14 7.76 6.99
N ARG A 440 -7.69 7.08 6.00
CA ARG A 440 -8.29 7.71 4.82
C ARG A 440 -9.63 8.31 5.18
N ARG A 441 -9.86 9.55 4.72
CA ARG A 441 -11.17 10.22 4.77
C ARG A 441 -11.76 10.19 6.18
N ALA A 442 -10.99 10.69 7.13
CA ALA A 442 -11.34 10.73 8.55
C ALA A 442 -11.54 12.16 9.07
N ASP A 443 -11.27 13.15 8.23
CA ASP A 443 -11.52 14.57 8.45
C ASP A 443 -12.30 15.12 7.24
N GLY A 444 -13.56 14.73 7.13
CA GLY A 444 -14.35 14.90 5.91
C GLY A 444 -13.75 14.06 4.76
N ASP A 445 -13.43 14.68 3.63
CA ASP A 445 -12.75 13.99 2.54
C ASP A 445 -11.22 13.95 2.70
N LYS A 446 -10.65 14.69 3.67
CA LYS A 446 -9.22 14.63 3.99
C LYS A 446 -8.90 13.43 4.88
N SER A 447 -7.66 12.99 4.81
CA SER A 447 -7.12 11.94 5.67
C SER A 447 -6.57 12.50 6.99
N LEU A 448 -6.47 11.65 7.99
CA LEU A 448 -5.72 11.89 9.23
C LEU A 448 -4.43 11.06 9.23
N VAL A 449 -3.44 11.49 10.01
CA VAL A 449 -2.20 10.73 10.21
C VAL A 449 -2.10 10.32 11.67
N HIS A 450 -2.04 9.01 11.92
CA HIS A 450 -1.86 8.40 13.23
C HIS A 450 -0.39 8.16 13.49
N ALA A 451 0.06 8.39 14.72
CA ALA A 451 1.41 8.12 15.15
C ALA A 451 1.44 6.99 16.18
N PHE A 452 2.36 6.05 15.99
CA PHE A 452 2.71 5.01 16.95
C PHE A 452 4.20 5.10 17.25
N ARG A 453 4.60 4.71 18.46
CA ARG A 453 6.00 4.58 18.84
C ARG A 453 6.29 3.15 19.26
N ILE A 454 7.36 2.57 18.74
CA ILE A 454 7.85 1.28 19.21
C ILE A 454 8.42 1.47 20.62
N LYS A 455 8.00 0.64 21.58
CA LYS A 455 8.63 0.55 22.90
C LYS A 455 10.08 0.13 22.72
N ASP A 456 11.00 0.97 23.16
CA ASP A 456 12.39 0.60 23.27
C ASP A 456 12.65 0.18 24.72
N ASP A 457 13.01 -1.08 24.94
CA ASP A 457 13.36 -1.62 26.27
C ASP A 457 14.67 -0.98 26.80
N ALA A 458 15.35 -0.17 25.97
CA ALA A 458 16.63 0.48 26.28
C ALA A 458 16.52 1.88 26.91
N VAL A 459 15.31 2.40 27.17
CA VAL A 459 15.14 3.69 27.85
C VAL A 459 14.36 3.47 29.15
N HIS A 460 15.12 3.18 30.21
CA HIS A 460 14.70 3.35 31.60
C HIS A 460 15.66 4.31 32.30
#